data_AF-A0A6P0MLG3-F1
#
_entry.id   AF-A0A6P0MLG3-F1
#
_cell.length_a   1.000
_cell.length_b   1.000
_cell.length_c   1.000
_cell.angle_alpha   90.00
_cell.angle_beta   90.00
_cell.angle_gamma   90.00
#
_symmetry.space_group_name_H-M   'P 1'
#
loop_
_entity.id
_entity.type
_entity.pdbx_description
1 polymer ?
#
loop_
_entity_poly.entity_id
_entity_poly.type
_entity_poly.pdbx_seq_one_letter_code
_entity_poly.pdbx_strand_id
1 'polypeptide(L)' 'MPSIIAGFKSATTKRINQRRQTRGIPLWQRNYYESVVRDTEHLENIRRYIYTNPTRWKDDPEYTQYGLIDDYNLPF' A
#
# COMPACT_ATOMS: atom_id res chain seq x y z
N MET A 1 -12.10 -6.25 10.01
CA MET A 1 -12.21 -4.84 10.50
C MET A 1 -12.30 -3.84 9.34
N PRO A 2 -13.37 -3.82 8.51
CA PRO A 2 -13.31 -3.17 7.20
C PRO A 2 -13.48 -1.63 7.23
N SER A 3 -14.31 -1.11 8.14
CA SER A 3 -14.65 0.32 8.21
C SER A 3 -13.49 1.20 8.69
N ILE A 4 -12.67 0.70 9.63
CA ILE A 4 -11.49 1.41 10.15
C ILE A 4 -10.45 1.58 9.04
N ILE A 5 -10.15 0.51 8.31
CA ILE A 5 -9.17 0.54 7.21
C ILE A 5 -9.66 1.43 6.07
N ALA A 6 -10.95 1.36 5.72
CA ALA A 6 -11.53 2.23 4.71
C ALA A 6 -11.44 3.72 5.08
N GLY A 7 -11.80 4.06 6.33
CA GLY A 7 -11.70 5.43 6.86
C GLY A 7 -10.25 5.93 6.87
N PHE A 8 -9.31 5.10 7.33
CA PHE A 8 -7.89 5.42 7.34
C PHE A 8 -7.34 5.65 5.92
N LYS A 9 -7.57 4.71 4.99
CA LYS A 9 -7.12 4.83 3.59
C LYS A 9 -7.69 6.08 2.92
N SER A 10 -8.96 6.41 3.18
CA SER A 10 -9.62 7.61 2.65
C SER A 10 -9.01 8.91 3.19
N ALA A 11 -8.88 9.02 4.52
CA ALA A 11 -8.38 10.24 5.17
C ALA A 11 -6.92 10.55 4.77
N THR A 12 -6.08 9.53 4.72
CA THR A 12 -4.67 9.64 4.33
C THR A 12 -4.50 9.97 2.85
N THR A 13 -5.24 9.30 1.96
CA THR A 13 -5.23 9.59 0.51
C THR A 13 -5.59 11.04 0.24
N LYS A 14 -6.65 11.56 0.87
CA LYS A 14 -7.07 12.95 0.71
C LYS A 14 -5.95 13.92 1.10
N ARG A 15 -5.32 13.72 2.25
CA ARG A 15 -4.29 14.62 2.78
C ARG A 15 -3.00 14.58 1.94
N ILE A 16 -2.61 13.40 1.47
CA ILE A 16 -1.42 13.23 0.62
C ILE A 16 -1.65 13.83 -0.77
N ASN A 17 -2.78 13.54 -1.40
CA ASN A 17 -3.10 14.09 -2.72
C ASN A 17 -3.26 15.61 -2.70
N GLN A 18 -3.73 16.19 -1.60
CA GLN A 18 -3.74 17.65 -1.42
C GLN A 18 -2.32 18.24 -1.36
N ARG A 19 -1.39 17.56 -0.67
CA ARG A 19 0.01 18.03 -0.55
C ARG A 19 0.79 17.87 -1.84
N ARG A 20 0.61 16.74 -2.53
CA ARG A 20 1.31 16.41 -3.78
C ARG A 20 0.69 17.04 -5.02
N GLN A 21 -0.49 17.67 -4.90
CA GLN A 21 -1.30 18.14 -6.03
C GLN A 21 -1.70 17.01 -7.01
N THR A 22 -1.58 15.76 -6.59
CA THR A 22 -1.86 14.55 -7.38
C THR A 22 -3.29 14.05 -7.18
N ARG A 23 -4.29 14.87 -7.52
CA ARG A 23 -5.69 14.48 -7.33
C ARG A 23 -6.03 13.30 -8.24
N GLY A 24 -6.51 12.21 -7.65
CA GLY A 24 -6.99 11.04 -8.38
C GLY A 24 -5.94 9.94 -8.58
N ILE A 25 -4.70 10.15 -8.14
CA ILE A 25 -3.69 9.09 -8.14
C ILE A 25 -4.00 8.10 -7.00
N PRO A 26 -4.08 6.79 -7.27
CA PRO A 26 -4.27 5.78 -6.24
C PRO A 26 -3.01 5.67 -5.39
N LEU A 27 -3.17 5.86 -4.08
CA LEU A 27 -2.05 5.84 -3.14
C LEU A 27 -1.80 4.45 -2.52
N TRP A 28 -2.85 3.64 -2.39
CA TRP A 28 -2.82 2.37 -1.68
C TRP A 28 -2.88 1.20 -2.65
N GLN A 29 -2.13 0.14 -2.37
CA GLN A 29 -2.37 -1.17 -2.96
C GLN A 29 -3.83 -1.59 -2.73
N ARG A 30 -4.41 -2.27 -3.74
CA ARG A 30 -5.76 -2.83 -3.64
C ARG A 30 -5.79 -3.87 -2.52
N ASN A 31 -6.96 -4.06 -1.92
CA ASN A 31 -7.15 -4.95 -0.77
C ASN A 31 -6.28 -4.58 0.45
N TYR A 32 -6.37 -5.37 1.51
CA TYR A 32 -5.52 -5.26 2.68
C TYR A 32 -5.35 -6.66 3.28
N TYR A 33 -4.17 -6.93 3.83
CA TYR A 33 -3.89 -8.19 4.51
C TYR A 33 -4.37 -8.10 5.96
N GLU A 34 -5.27 -8.99 6.37
CA GLU A 34 -5.78 -9.11 7.74
C GLU A 34 -5.43 -10.50 8.26
N SER A 35 -4.63 -10.57 9.33
CA SER A 35 -4.27 -11.83 9.97
C SER A 35 -4.02 -11.61 11.46
N VAL A 36 -4.42 -12.58 12.29
CA VAL A 36 -4.16 -12.57 13.74
C VAL A 36 -2.84 -13.30 13.98
N VAL A 37 -1.85 -12.58 14.51
CA VAL A 37 -0.55 -13.15 14.88
C VAL A 37 -0.72 -13.99 16.14
N ARG A 38 -0.44 -15.29 16.03
CA ARG A 38 -0.63 -16.26 17.13
C ARG A 38 0.67 -16.88 17.66
N ASP A 39 1.74 -16.74 16.91
CA ASP A 39 3.05 -17.30 17.21
C ASP A 39 4.17 -16.45 16.58
N THR A 40 5.41 -16.76 16.95
CA THR A 40 6.60 -16.03 16.50
C THR A 40 6.93 -16.28 15.03
N GLU A 41 6.66 -17.46 14.50
CA GLU A 41 6.92 -17.79 13.09
C GLU A 41 6.03 -16.95 12.17
N HIS A 42 4.75 -16.81 12.52
CA HIS A 42 3.81 -15.93 11.83
C HIS A 42 4.30 -14.48 11.83
N LEU A 43 4.78 -14.00 12.97
CA LEU A 43 5.32 -12.65 13.09
C LEU A 43 6.54 -12.44 12.18
N GLU A 44 7.46 -13.40 12.13
CA GLU A 44 8.63 -13.36 11.25
C GLU A 44 8.24 -13.37 9.77
N ASN A 45 7.20 -14.12 9.41
CA ASN A 45 6.67 -14.13 8.04
C ASN A 45 6.07 -12.78 7.64
N ILE A 46 5.30 -12.14 8.53
CA ILE A 46 4.77 -10.78 8.28
C ILE A 46 5.90 -9.77 8.14
N ARG A 47 6.91 -9.82 9.01
CA ARG A 47 8.08 -8.93 8.94
C ARG A 47 8.82 -9.09 7.61
N ARG A 48 9.06 -10.33 7.20
CA ARG A 48 9.67 -10.65 5.91
C ARG A 48 8.83 -10.13 4.75
N TYR A 49 7.51 -10.30 4.80
CA TYR A 49 6.62 -9.75 3.78
C TYR A 49 6.75 -8.23 3.67
N ILE A 50 6.66 -7.50 4.79
CA ILE A 50 6.79 -6.03 4.81
C ILE A 50 8.14 -5.59 4.23
N TYR A 51 9.23 -6.28 4.57
CA TYR A 51 10.57 -5.91 4.10
C TYR A 51 10.77 -6.22 2.61
N THR A 52 10.23 -7.34 2.12
CA THR A 52 10.48 -7.81 0.75
C THR A 52 9.46 -7.32 -0.27
N ASN A 53 8.27 -6.88 0.17
CA ASN A 53 7.21 -6.41 -0.73
C ASN A 53 7.65 -5.25 -1.63
N PRO A 54 8.34 -4.19 -1.15
CA PRO A 54 8.76 -3.08 -2.00
C PRO A 54 9.64 -3.53 -3.19
N THR A 55 10.54 -4.48 -2.95
CA THR A 55 11.44 -5.02 -4.00
C THR A 55 10.73 -5.94 -4.98
N ARG A 56 9.63 -6.57 -4.55
CA ARG A 56 8.86 -7.53 -5.37
C ARG A 56 7.65 -6.89 -6.04
N TRP A 57 7.39 -5.61 -5.76
CA TRP A 57 6.18 -4.94 -6.19
C TRP A 57 5.99 -4.96 -7.72
N LYS A 58 7.07 -4.81 -8.49
CA LYS A 58 7.01 -4.83 -9.97
C LYS A 58 6.64 -6.19 -10.57
N ASP A 59 6.87 -7.25 -9.81
CA ASP A 59 6.60 -8.63 -10.21
C ASP A 59 5.24 -9.12 -9.66
N ASP A 60 4.55 -8.30 -8.88
CA ASP A 60 3.28 -8.66 -8.24
C ASP A 60 2.13 -8.62 -9.28
N PRO A 61 1.23 -9.63 -9.32
CA PRO A 61 0.05 -9.60 -10.18
C PRO A 61 -0.90 -8.41 -9.95
N GLU A 62 -0.84 -7.80 -8.76
CA GLU A 62 -1.56 -6.56 -8.44
C GLU A 62 -0.84 -5.28 -8.91
N TYR A 63 0.35 -5.41 -9.51
CA TYR A 63 1.03 -4.29 -10.18
C TYR A 63 0.20 -3.84 -11.39
N THR A 64 -0.41 -2.67 -11.28
CA THR A 64 -1.25 -2.09 -12.34
C THR A 64 -0.54 -0.95 -13.05
N GLN A 65 -1.11 -0.48 -14.17
CA GLN A 65 -0.64 0.69 -14.92
C GLN A 65 -0.40 1.95 -14.07
N TYR A 66 -1.00 2.06 -12.88
CA TYR A 66 -0.75 3.17 -11.94
C TYR A 66 0.61 3.04 -11.22
N GLY A 67 1.11 1.83 -10.99
CA GLY A 67 2.46 1.62 -10.46
C GLY A 67 3.56 2.08 -11.43
N LEU A 68 3.25 2.15 -12.72
CA LEU A 68 4.12 2.79 -13.71
C LEU A 68 4.10 4.32 -13.56
N ILE A 69 2.96 4.93 -13.23
CA ILE A 69 2.84 6.39 -13.04
C ILE A 69 3.67 6.86 -11.83
N ASP A 70 3.70 6.08 -10.75
CA ASP A 70 4.50 6.38 -9.55
C ASP A 70 6.02 6.32 -9.84
N ASP A 71 6.46 5.46 -10.75
CA ASP A 71 7.87 5.29 -11.13
C ASP A 71 8.40 6.39 -12.07
N TYR A 72 7.53 7.17 -12.75
CA TYR A 72 7.90 8.13 -13.81
C TYR A 72 7.78 9.63 -13.43
N ASN A 73 8.16 10.03 -12.21
CA ASN A 73 8.22 11.42 -11.70
C ASN A 73 6.98 11.94 -10.94
N LEU A 74 6.70 11.38 -9.76
CA LEU A 74 5.99 12.15 -8.74
C LEU A 74 7.02 12.83 -7.81
N PRO A 75 7.01 14.18 -7.68
CA PRO A 75 7.85 14.85 -6.70
C PRO A 75 7.38 14.41 -5.30
N PHE A 76 8.31 13.90 -4.50
CA PHE A 76 8.07 13.62 -3.08
C PHE A 76 7.95 14.93 -2.30
#